data_AF-A0A958J772-F1
#
_entry.id   AF-A0A958J772-F1
#
_cell.length_a   1.000
_cell.length_b   1.000
_cell.length_c   1.000
_cell.angle_alpha   90.00
_cell.angle_beta   90.00
_cell.angle_gamma   90.00
#
_symmetry.space_group_name_H-M   'P 1'
#
loop_
_entity.id
_entity.type
_entity.pdbx_description
1 polymer ?
#
loop_
_entity_poly.entity_id
_entity_poly.type
_entity_poly.pdbx_seq_one_letter_code
_entity_poly.pdbx_strand_id
1 'polypeptide(L)'
;MKNCFFPITLTLFLAVIWGGLSPAPAQTDPDHLLLKNFRPQSIYNIPRTEIKKAKYPAIDVHSHPYARGAEEIARWVKHMDEVGI
;
A
#
# COMPACT_ATOMS: atom_id res chain seq x y z
N MET A 1 -38.15 -28.26 26.74
CA MET A 1 -36.71 -28.13 26.42
C MET A 1 -36.57 -26.83 25.65
N LYS A 2 -35.91 -25.83 26.25
CA LYS A 2 -36.01 -24.43 25.86
C LYS A 2 -35.13 -24.14 24.63
N ASN A 3 -35.70 -23.43 23.67
CA ASN A 3 -35.09 -23.09 22.37
C ASN A 3 -33.86 -22.18 22.57
N CYS A 4 -32.69 -22.77 22.78
CA CYS A 4 -31.41 -22.05 22.94
C CYS A 4 -30.73 -21.64 21.61
N PHE A 5 -31.31 -22.00 20.45
CA PHE A 5 -30.68 -21.75 19.15
C PHE A 5 -30.92 -20.36 18.55
N PHE A 6 -32.03 -19.69 18.92
CA PHE A 6 -32.41 -18.39 18.36
C PHE A 6 -31.61 -17.16 18.88
N PRO A 7 -31.15 -17.09 20.16
CA PRO A 7 -30.43 -15.90 20.63
C PRO A 7 -28.99 -15.85 20.09
N ILE A 8 -28.34 -16.98 19.84
CA ILE A 8 -26.92 -17.03 19.44
C ILE A 8 -26.72 -16.46 18.04
N THR A 9 -27.63 -16.73 17.10
CA THR A 9 -27.59 -16.20 15.73
C THR A 9 -27.84 -14.69 15.65
N LEU A 10 -28.71 -14.14 16.51
CA LEU A 10 -28.96 -12.69 16.56
C LEU A 10 -27.79 -11.92 17.19
N THR A 11 -27.13 -12.53 18.19
CA THR A 11 -25.98 -11.92 18.87
C THR A 11 -24.74 -11.86 17.97
N LEU A 12 -24.50 -12.89 17.15
CA LEU A 12 -23.43 -12.90 16.14
C LEU A 12 -23.67 -11.87 15.03
N PHE A 13 -24.92 -11.67 14.61
CA PHE A 13 -25.26 -10.64 13.61
C PHE A 13 -25.02 -9.23 14.15
N LEU A 14 -25.41 -8.95 15.39
CA LEU A 14 -25.16 -7.66 16.05
C LEU A 14 -23.67 -7.38 16.27
N ALA A 15 -22.86 -8.40 16.58
CA ALA A 15 -21.40 -8.26 16.72
C ALA A 15 -20.71 -7.86 15.41
N VAL A 16 -21.18 -8.36 14.26
CA VAL A 16 -20.67 -7.98 12.93
C VAL A 16 -21.05 -6.54 12.57
N ILE A 17 -22.26 -6.10 12.94
CA ILE A 17 -22.70 -4.71 12.74
C ILE A 17 -21.89 -3.74 13.62
N TRP A 18 -21.52 -4.14 14.84
CA TRP A 18 -20.72 -3.30 15.74
C TRP A 18 -19.23 -3.25 15.36
N GLY A 19 -18.66 -4.36 14.89
CA GLY A 19 -17.26 -4.43 14.45
C GLY A 19 -16.98 -3.79 13.08
N GLY A 20 -18.02 -3.58 12.26
CA GLY A 20 -17.90 -3.01 10.91
C GLY A 20 -17.87 -1.49 10.83
N LEU A 21 -18.26 -0.77 11.88
CA LEU A 21 -18.18 0.70 11.96
C LEU A 21 -16.82 1.13 12.52
N SER A 22 -15.74 0.87 11.76
CA SER A 22 -14.50 1.63 12.01
C SER A 22 -14.71 3.04 11.47
N PRO A 23 -14.48 4.11 12.26
CA PRO A 23 -14.49 5.46 11.72
C PRO A 23 -13.46 5.53 10.59
N ALA A 24 -13.86 6.08 9.45
CA ALA A 24 -12.91 6.38 8.39
C ALA A 24 -11.74 7.19 8.98
N PRO A 25 -10.48 6.94 8.56
CA PRO A 25 -9.35 7.70 9.07
C PRO A 25 -9.66 9.20 8.92
N ALA A 26 -9.47 9.96 9.99
CA ALA A 26 -9.75 11.39 10.01
C ALA A 26 -9.00 12.06 8.84
N GLN A 27 -9.75 12.72 7.95
CA GLN A 27 -9.17 13.51 6.88
C GLN A 27 -8.32 14.61 7.52
N THR A 28 -7.06 14.73 7.11
CA THR A 28 -6.20 15.82 7.57
C THR A 28 -6.87 17.14 7.21
N ASP A 29 -6.99 18.03 8.21
CA ASP A 29 -7.44 19.39 7.98
C ASP A 29 -6.62 20.02 6.83
N PRO A 30 -7.27 20.57 5.79
CA PRO A 30 -6.58 21.17 4.65
C PRO A 30 -5.51 22.19 5.05
N ASP A 31 -5.73 22.94 6.13
CA ASP A 31 -4.78 23.97 6.59
C ASP A 31 -3.51 23.38 7.22
N HIS A 32 -3.56 22.09 7.59
CA HIS A 32 -2.43 21.33 8.12
C HIS A 32 -1.76 20.41 7.07
N LEU A 33 -2.25 20.40 5.82
CA LEU A 33 -1.70 19.57 4.76
C LEU A 33 -0.40 20.17 4.17
N LEU A 34 0.74 19.57 4.51
CA LEU A 34 2.03 19.96 3.92
C LEU A 34 2.20 19.37 2.51
N LEU A 35 2.54 20.20 1.51
CA LEU A 35 2.76 19.76 0.13
C LEU A 35 3.80 18.63 0.00
N LYS A 36 4.88 18.67 0.77
CA LYS A 36 5.90 17.60 0.80
C LYS A 36 5.36 16.24 1.25
N ASN A 37 4.27 16.24 2.02
CA ASN A 37 3.62 15.04 2.56
C ASN A 37 2.37 14.65 1.75
N PHE A 38 1.89 15.50 0.85
CA PHE A 38 0.71 15.20 0.05
C PHE A 38 1.02 14.12 -1.00
N ARG A 39 0.18 13.08 -1.03
CA ARG A 39 0.28 11.95 -1.97
C ARG A 39 -1.09 11.78 -2.63
N PRO A 40 -1.39 12.54 -3.72
CA PRO A 40 -2.70 12.48 -4.35
C PRO A 40 -2.98 11.06 -4.84
N GLN A 41 -4.19 10.57 -4.56
CA GLN A 41 -4.69 9.30 -5.08
C GLN A 41 -5.84 9.59 -6.05
N SER A 42 -5.88 8.84 -7.16
CA SER A 42 -7.00 8.92 -8.09
C SER A 42 -8.27 8.42 -7.41
N ILE A 43 -9.36 9.18 -7.52
CA ILE A 43 -10.70 8.78 -7.06
C ILE A 43 -11.44 7.89 -8.06
N TYR A 44 -10.90 7.76 -9.29
CA TYR A 44 -11.51 6.95 -10.33
C TYR A 44 -11.08 5.49 -10.24
N ASN A 45 -12.04 4.57 -10.37
CA ASN A 45 -11.78 3.15 -10.50
C ASN A 45 -11.50 2.79 -11.98
N ILE A 46 -10.24 2.91 -12.37
CA ILE A 46 -9.76 2.63 -13.74
C ILE A 46 -8.89 1.37 -13.75
N PRO A 47 -8.76 0.67 -14.90
CA PRO A 47 -7.82 -0.42 -15.04
C PRO A 47 -6.40 0.02 -14.67
N ARG A 48 -5.77 -0.70 -13.74
CA ARG A 48 -4.38 -0.46 -13.32
C ARG A 48 -3.46 -1.46 -14.02
N THR A 49 -2.45 -0.95 -14.70
CA THR A 49 -1.38 -1.78 -15.26
C THR A 49 -0.19 -1.80 -14.32
N GLU A 50 0.25 -2.98 -13.89
CA GLU A 50 1.48 -3.16 -13.11
C GLU A 50 2.66 -3.35 -14.07
N ILE A 51 3.52 -2.34 -14.18
CA ILE A 51 4.73 -2.41 -15.01
C ILE A 51 5.90 -2.86 -14.14
N LYS A 52 6.28 -4.13 -14.25
CA LYS A 52 7.38 -4.72 -13.46
C LYS A 52 8.77 -4.48 -14.04
N LYS A 53 8.87 -4.23 -15.35
CA LYS A 53 10.12 -4.03 -16.09
C LYS A 53 9.89 -3.13 -17.30
N ALA A 54 10.93 -2.42 -17.72
CA ALA A 54 10.89 -1.58 -18.92
C ALA A 54 10.62 -2.40 -20.20
N LYS A 55 9.92 -1.78 -21.17
CA LYS A 55 9.65 -2.39 -22.48
C LYS A 55 10.91 -2.57 -23.33
N TYR A 56 11.91 -1.71 -23.12
CA TYR A 56 13.18 -1.71 -23.83
C TYR A 56 14.34 -1.77 -22.83
N PRO A 57 15.55 -2.19 -23.27
CA PRO A 57 16.73 -2.13 -22.42
C PRO A 57 16.95 -0.72 -21.87
N ALA A 58 17.17 -0.63 -20.56
CA ALA A 58 17.49 0.60 -19.86
C ALA A 58 18.95 0.53 -19.39
N ILE A 59 19.59 1.69 -19.26
CA ILE A 59 20.93 1.82 -18.67
C ILE A 59 20.87 3.00 -17.71
N ASP A 60 21.29 2.77 -16.46
CA ASP A 60 21.52 3.86 -15.52
C ASP A 60 22.91 4.47 -15.77
N VAL A 61 22.92 5.69 -16.31
CA VAL A 61 24.14 6.42 -16.69
C VAL A 61 24.64 7.36 -15.59
N HIS A 62 23.88 7.54 -14.51
CA HIS A 62 24.25 8.48 -13.45
C HIS A 62 23.74 8.03 -12.09
N SER A 63 24.68 7.61 -11.23
CA SER A 63 24.40 7.24 -9.85
C SER A 63 25.37 7.92 -8.88
N HIS A 64 24.90 8.16 -7.66
CA HIS A 64 25.73 8.64 -6.56
C HIS A 64 26.14 7.48 -5.64
N PRO A 65 27.30 7.53 -4.99
CA PRO A 65 27.77 6.44 -4.12
C PRO A 65 27.04 6.45 -2.76
N TYR A 66 25.75 6.12 -2.77
CA TYR A 66 24.95 5.98 -1.55
C TYR A 66 25.32 4.72 -0.76
N ALA A 67 25.71 3.66 -1.49
CA ALA A 67 26.12 2.41 -0.89
C ALA A 67 27.44 2.55 -0.12
N ARG A 68 27.45 2.15 1.16
CA ARG A 68 28.58 2.31 2.07
C ARG A 68 29.54 1.13 2.10
N GLY A 69 29.33 0.11 1.26
CA GLY A 69 30.19 -1.07 1.19
C GLY A 69 29.73 -2.12 0.19
N ALA A 70 30.54 -3.18 0.03
CA ALA A 70 30.36 -4.20 -0.99
C ALA A 70 29.00 -4.93 -0.92
N GLU A 71 28.51 -5.24 0.28
CA GLU A 71 27.19 -5.88 0.42
C GLU A 71 26.05 -4.98 -0.05
N GLU A 72 26.15 -3.68 0.19
CA GLU A 72 25.13 -2.72 -0.21
C GLU A 72 25.17 -2.49 -1.73
N ILE A 73 26.35 -2.48 -2.32
CA ILE A 73 26.53 -2.49 -3.78
C ILE A 73 25.91 -3.75 -4.39
N ALA A 74 26.18 -4.93 -3.82
CA ALA A 74 25.61 -6.18 -4.32
C ALA A 74 24.07 -6.19 -4.24
N ARG A 75 23.50 -5.66 -3.15
CA ARG A 75 22.05 -5.47 -3.04
C ARG A 75 21.53 -4.49 -4.09
N TRP A 76 22.23 -3.40 -4.35
CA TRP A 76 21.83 -2.43 -5.36
C TRP A 76 21.81 -3.06 -6.75
N VAL A 77 22.89 -3.73 -7.16
CA VAL A 77 22.98 -4.44 -8.45
C VAL A 77 21.84 -5.46 -8.58
N LYS A 78 21.56 -6.24 -7.53
CA LYS A 78 20.42 -7.18 -7.53
C LYS A 78 19.08 -6.50 -7.81
N HIS A 79 18.84 -5.31 -7.24
CA HIS A 79 17.62 -4.56 -7.53
C HIS A 79 17.60 -4.05 -8.97
N MET A 80 18.74 -3.62 -9.53
CA MET A 80 18.85 -3.23 -10.94
C MET A 80 18.46 -4.39 -11.86
N ASP A 81 19.01 -5.59 -11.60
CA ASP A 81 18.67 -6.81 -12.34
C ASP A 81 17.17 -7.15 -12.28
N GLU A 82 16.57 -7.06 -11.09
CA GLU A 82 15.14 -7.33 -10.84
C GLU A 82 14.22 -6.43 -11.67
N VAL A 83 14.58 -5.17 -11.84
CA VAL A 83 13.77 -4.19 -12.61
C VAL A 83 14.22 -4.02 -14.06
N GLY A 84 15.32 -4.66 -14.46
CA GLY A 84 15.84 -4.66 -15.82
C GLY A 84 16.61 -3.40 -16.22
N ILE A 85 17.42 -2.87 -15.30
CA ILE A 85 18.43 -1.83 -15.54
C ILE A 85 19.80 -2.49 -15.66
#